data_AF-A0A1H7PQ66-F1
#
_entry.id   AF-A0A1H7PQ66-F1
#
_cell.length_a   1.000
_cell.length_b   1.000
_cell.length_c   1.000
_cell.angle_alpha   90.00
_cell.angle_beta   90.00
_cell.angle_gamma   90.00
#
_symmetry.space_group_name_H-M   'P 1'
#
loop_
_entity.id
_entity.type
_entity.pdbx_description
1 polymer ?
#
loop_
_entity_poly.entity_id
_entity_poly.type
_entity_poly.pdbx_seq_one_letter_code
_entity_poly.pdbx_strand_id
1 'polypeptide(L)' 'MISERTHLNAEVSEGDEGIADWFAHEAPGIVAGLEASQSIGPVTAATAWELIAAGKPVAAVELVLGEVDESWRH' A
#
# COMPACT_ATOMS: atom_id res chain seq x y z
N MET A 1 22.83 35.48 6.72
CA MET A 1 22.16 34.31 7.33
C MET A 1 21.55 33.51 6.20
N ILE A 2 22.28 32.49 5.74
CA ILE A 2 21.80 31.57 4.71
C ILE A 2 21.39 30.34 5.49
N SER A 3 20.08 30.15 5.69
CA SER A 3 19.53 29.03 6.46
C SER A 3 20.03 27.73 5.87
N GLU A 4 20.77 27.00 6.70
CA GLU A 4 21.19 25.64 6.48
C GLU A 4 19.95 24.81 6.13
N ARG A 5 19.83 24.40 4.87
CA ARG A 5 18.91 23.34 4.47
C ARG A 5 19.48 22.08 5.09
N THR A 6 19.04 21.78 6.31
CA THR A 6 19.23 20.50 6.96
C THR A 6 18.92 19.42 5.93
N HIS A 7 19.98 18.74 5.50
CA HIS A 7 19.91 17.46 4.81
C HIS A 7 18.97 16.60 5.64
N LEU A 8 17.73 16.43 5.18
CA LEU A 8 16.84 15.36 5.62
C LEU A 8 17.43 14.07 5.06
N ASN A 9 18.53 13.65 5.65
CA ASN A 9 19.03 12.30 5.53
C ASN A 9 18.11 11.49 6.44
N ALA A 10 16.90 11.19 5.94
CA ALA A 10 16.03 10.21 6.57
C ALA A 10 16.82 8.91 6.54
N GLU A 11 17.33 8.56 7.71
CA GLU A 11 18.01 7.32 8.00
C GLU A 11 16.99 6.24 7.69
N VAL A 12 17.07 5.65 6.50
CA VAL A 12 16.30 4.46 6.16
C VAL A 12 16.80 3.42 7.15
N SER A 13 16.05 3.22 8.23
CA SER A 13 16.20 2.01 9.03
C SER A 13 15.76 0.88 8.12
N GLU A 14 16.73 0.29 7.41
CA GLU A 14 16.61 -0.86 6.52
C GLU A 14 16.29 -2.12 7.35
N GLY A 15 15.16 -2.11 8.05
CA GLY A 15 14.60 -3.23 8.80
C GLY A 15 13.18 -3.51 8.36
N ASP A 16 12.69 -4.71 8.68
CA ASP A 16 11.31 -5.18 8.46
C ASP A 16 10.25 -4.15 8.93
N GLU A 17 10.60 -3.36 9.94
CA GLU A 17 9.78 -2.27 10.48
C GLU A 17 9.54 -1.14 9.46
N GLY A 18 10.56 -0.75 8.69
CA GLY A 18 10.43 0.28 7.66
C GLY A 18 9.55 -0.16 6.48
N ILE A 19 9.57 -1.47 6.16
CA ILE A 19 8.70 -2.05 5.14
C ILE A 19 7.25 -2.08 5.63
N ALA A 20 7.02 -2.52 6.87
CA ALA A 20 5.68 -2.53 7.46
C ALA A 20 5.05 -1.13 7.52
N ASP A 21 5.83 -0.11 7.91
CA ASP A 21 5.40 1.29 7.93
C ASP A 21 5.08 1.82 6.53
N TRP A 22 5.89 1.45 5.53
CA TRP A 22 5.61 1.78 4.14
C TRP A 22 4.28 1.18 3.67
N PHE A 23 4.02 -0.09 3.97
CA PHE A 23 2.74 -0.73 3.62
C PHE A 23 1.56 -0.09 4.34
N ALA A 24 1.70 0.26 5.62
CA ALA A 24 0.65 0.95 6.36
C ALA A 24 0.31 2.32 5.74
N HIS A 25 1.30 3.01 5.19
CA HIS A 25 1.12 4.29 4.50
C HIS A 25 0.52 4.15 3.10
N GLU A 26 1.02 3.22 2.30
CA GLU A 26 0.72 3.13 0.86
C GLU A 26 -0.48 2.25 0.53
N ALA A 27 -0.77 1.21 1.32
CA ALA A 27 -1.87 0.27 1.03
C ALA A 27 -3.23 0.97 0.81
N PRO A 28 -3.64 1.99 1.61
CA PRO A 28 -4.87 2.73 1.35
C PRO A 28 -4.90 3.39 -0.03
N GLY A 29 -3.79 3.99 -0.46
CA GLY A 29 -3.69 4.66 -1.76
C GLY A 29 -3.76 3.68 -2.92
N ILE A 30 -3.09 2.53 -2.78
CA ILE A 30 -3.11 1.45 -3.78
C ILE A 30 -4.53 0.89 -3.93
N VAL A 31 -5.19 0.52 -2.83
CA VAL A 31 -6.56 -0.03 -2.84
C VAL A 31 -7.54 0.99 -3.43
N ALA A 32 -7.48 2.25 -2.99
CA ALA A 32 -8.35 3.31 -3.51
C ALA A 32 -8.15 3.53 -5.02
N GLY A 33 -6.91 3.52 -5.50
CA GLY A 33 -6.59 3.66 -6.91
C GLY A 33 -7.16 2.54 -7.76
N LEU A 34 -6.97 1.28 -7.33
CA LEU A 34 -7.46 0.10 -8.04
C LEU A 34 -8.99 -0.02 -8.03
N GLU A 35 -9.62 0.36 -6.92
CA GLU A 35 -11.08 0.43 -6.80
C GLU A 35 -11.65 1.50 -7.75
N ALA A 36 -11.06 2.70 -7.77
CA ALA A 36 -11.49 3.80 -8.62
C ALA A 36 -11.30 3.51 -10.11
N SER A 37 -10.25 2.76 -10.49
CA SER A 37 -10.03 2.32 -11.86
C SER A 37 -10.83 1.07 -12.23
N GLN A 38 -11.61 0.51 -11.30
CA GLN A 38 -12.36 -0.75 -11.48
C GLN A 38 -11.45 -1.93 -11.88
N SER A 39 -10.18 -1.89 -11.47
CA SER A 39 -9.21 -2.96 -11.73
C SER A 39 -9.34 -4.12 -10.75
N ILE A 40 -10.09 -3.92 -9.67
CA ILE A 40 -10.50 -4.95 -8.72
C ILE A 40 -12.02 -4.89 -8.50
N GLY A 41 -12.62 -6.03 -8.18
CA GLY A 41 -14.03 -6.14 -7.87
C GLY A 41 -14.41 -5.52 -6.51
N PRO A 42 -15.70 -5.19 -6.30
CA PRO A 42 -16.17 -4.55 -5.07
C PRO A 42 -15.99 -5.42 -3.81
N VAL A 43 -16.02 -6.75 -3.95
CA VAL A 43 -15.78 -7.69 -2.84
C VAL A 43 -14.32 -7.66 -2.41
N THR A 44 -13.40 -7.64 -3.37
CA THR A 44 -11.96 -7.56 -3.10
C THR A 44 -11.59 -6.20 -2.50
N ALA A 45 -12.12 -5.10 -3.04
CA ALA A 45 -11.94 -3.77 -2.46
C ALA A 45 -12.40 -3.73 -0.99
N ALA A 46 -13.62 -4.20 -0.70
CA ALA A 46 -14.14 -4.26 0.67
C ALA A 46 -13.25 -5.10 1.60
N THR A 47 -12.81 -6.28 1.13
CA THR A 47 -11.94 -7.18 1.92
C THR A 47 -10.56 -6.55 2.17
N ALA A 48 -10.00 -5.84 1.18
CA ALA A 48 -8.73 -5.13 1.33
C ALA A 48 -8.84 -4.01 2.37
N TRP A 49 -9.94 -3.26 2.38
CA TRP A 49 -10.20 -2.25 3.41
C TRP A 49 -10.34 -2.85 4.82
N GLU A 50 -10.99 -4.00 4.96
CA GLU A 50 -11.07 -4.72 6.24
C GLU A 50 -9.68 -5.17 6.73
N LEU A 51 -8.83 -5.65 5.82
CA LEU A 51 -7.45 -6.03 6.14
C LEU A 51 -6.61 -4.83 6.59
N ILE A 52 -6.74 -3.68 5.93
CA ILE A 52 -6.10 -2.43 6.34
C ILE A 52 -6.57 -2.02 7.74
N ALA A 53 -7.88 -2.03 7.99
CA ALA A 53 -8.45 -1.69 9.29
C ALA A 53 -8.00 -2.64 10.41
N ALA A 54 -7.73 -3.91 10.07
CA ALA A 54 -7.21 -4.92 10.99
C ALA A 54 -5.68 -4.84 11.21
N GLY A 55 -4.99 -3.84 10.66
CA GLY A 55 -3.53 -3.71 10.77
C GLY A 55 -2.76 -4.72 9.93
N LYS A 56 -3.36 -5.18 8.82
CA LYS A 56 -2.77 -6.15 7.88
C LYS A 56 -2.59 -5.56 6.47
N PRO A 57 -1.85 -4.45 6.31
CA PRO A 57 -1.73 -3.77 5.03
C PRO A 57 -1.00 -4.59 3.96
N VAL A 58 -0.04 -5.43 4.34
CA VAL A 58 0.66 -6.35 3.41
C VAL A 58 -0.35 -7.31 2.76
N ALA A 59 -1.18 -7.97 3.56
CA ALA A 59 -2.20 -8.90 3.06
C ALA A 59 -3.24 -8.20 2.17
N ALA A 60 -3.58 -6.94 2.48
CA ALA A 60 -4.46 -6.14 1.63
C ALA A 60 -3.86 -5.91 0.24
N VAL A 61 -2.57 -5.55 0.16
CA VAL A 61 -1.86 -5.35 -1.10
C VAL A 61 -1.70 -6.66 -1.87
N GLU A 62 -1.33 -7.76 -1.21
CA GLU A 62 -1.23 -9.08 -1.84
C GLU A 62 -2.55 -9.53 -2.47
N LEU A 63 -3.67 -9.29 -1.77
CA LEU A 63 -5.01 -9.63 -2.27
C LEU A 63 -5.34 -8.87 -3.56
N VAL A 64 -5.19 -7.53 -3.56
CA VAL A 64 -5.57 -6.71 -4.73
C VAL A 64 -4.65 -6.94 -5.91
N LEU A 65 -3.35 -7.14 -5.70
CA LEU A 65 -2.41 -7.47 -6.76
C LEU A 65 -2.66 -8.87 -7.33
N GLY A 66 -3.11 -9.81 -6.49
CA GLY A 66 -3.52 -11.14 -6.93
C GLY A 66 -4.64 -11.09 -7.96
N GLU A 67 -5.71 -10.33 -7.69
CA GLU A 67 -6.82 -10.18 -8.66
C GLU A 67 -6.37 -9.46 -9.93
N VAL A 68 -5.57 -8.39 -9.81
CA VAL A 68 -5.05 -7.67 -10.98
C VAL A 68 -4.23 -8.60 -11.87
N ASP A 69 -3.34 -9.41 -11.30
CA ASP A 69 -2.54 -10.39 -12.04
C ASP A 69 -3.40 -11.47 -12.70
N GLU A 70 -4.43 -11.98 -12.02
CA GLU A 70 -5.41 -12.92 -12.60
C GLU A 70 -6.14 -12.31 -13.80
N SER A 71 -6.50 -11.03 -13.73
CA SER A 71 -7.21 -10.34 -14.82
C SER A 71 -6.38 -10.24 -16.12
N TRP A 72 -5.04 -10.27 -16.03
CA TRP A 72 -4.15 -10.18 -17.19
C TRP A 72 -3.86 -11.54 -17.85
N ARG A 73 -4.23 -12.64 -17.19
CA ARG A 73 -4.02 -14.02 -17.67
C ARG A 73 -5.15 -14.52 -18.57
N HIS A 74 -6.19 -13.72 -18.79
CA HIS A 74 -7.38 -14.03 -19.57
C HIS A 74 -7.55 -13.12 -20.78
#